data_AF-A0A022QUW5-F1
#
_entry.id   AF-A0A022QUW5-F1
#
_cell.length_a   1.000
_cell.length_b   1.000
_cell.length_c   1.000
_cell.angle_alpha   90.00
_cell.angle_beta   90.00
_cell.angle_gamma   90.00
#
_symmetry.space_group_name_H-M   'P 1'
#
loop_
_entity.id
_entity.type
_entity.pdbx_description
1 polymer ?
#
loop_
_entity_poly.entity_id
_entity_poly.type
_entity_poly.pdbx_seq_one_letter_code
_entity_poly.pdbx_strand_id
1 'polypeptide(L)'
;MEAEDDTAGTIIDEDEICINGGNDAQSSQRHRPIMSGEQLDVEAYAALYTGRTKITRLIFIAEKCGVQSMQLEALRMAYDEIKKGENTQLFRDVLAKIAGRLGPNYGPDNAWADAVDRRAELRREKLENELNAYRV
;
A
#
# COMPACT_ATOMS: atom_id res chain seq x y z
N MET A 1 4.21 -22.57 -70.31
CA MET A 1 4.47 -21.18 -70.69
C MET A 1 3.54 -20.32 -69.87
N GLU A 2 4.15 -19.32 -69.24
CA GLU A 2 3.70 -18.57 -68.07
C GLU A 2 2.45 -17.73 -68.36
N ALA A 3 1.66 -17.48 -67.31
CA ALA A 3 0.65 -16.43 -67.30
C ALA A 3 0.84 -15.61 -66.01
N GLU A 4 1.68 -14.59 -66.18
CA GLU A 4 1.63 -13.22 -65.64
C GLU A 4 0.73 -12.95 -64.42
N ASP A 5 1.39 -12.49 -63.35
CA ASP A 5 0.81 -11.77 -62.21
C ASP A 5 1.02 -10.27 -62.46
N ASP A 6 -0.08 -9.50 -62.54
CA ASP A 6 0.00 -8.06 -62.43
C ASP A 6 -1.20 -7.46 -61.69
N THR A 7 -0.85 -6.45 -60.93
CA THR A 7 -1.43 -5.86 -59.74
C THR A 7 -2.79 -5.14 -59.91
N ALA A 8 -3.72 -5.38 -58.97
CA ALA A 8 -4.85 -4.48 -58.71
C ALA A 8 -5.13 -4.41 -57.19
N GLY A 9 -4.96 -3.20 -56.64
CA GLY A 9 -4.91 -2.92 -55.21
C GLY A 9 -6.15 -3.31 -54.41
N THR A 10 -5.91 -3.80 -53.20
CA THR A 10 -6.95 -3.95 -52.18
C THR A 10 -7.01 -2.68 -51.35
N ILE A 11 -8.18 -2.06 -51.43
CA ILE A 11 -8.62 -0.85 -50.77
C ILE A 11 -8.67 -1.15 -49.27
N ILE A 12 -7.98 -0.37 -48.44
CA ILE A 12 -8.04 -0.51 -46.98
C ILE A 12 -9.38 0.12 -46.57
N ASP A 13 -10.37 -0.69 -46.21
CA ASP A 13 -11.64 -0.22 -45.66
C ASP A 13 -11.38 0.47 -44.31
N GLU A 14 -11.58 1.79 -44.26
CA GLU A 14 -11.35 2.65 -43.10
C GLU A 14 -12.46 2.55 -42.02
N ASP A 15 -13.20 1.43 -41.97
CA ASP A 15 -14.36 1.24 -41.08
C ASP A 15 -14.18 0.12 -40.04
N GLU A 16 -12.95 -0.22 -39.65
CA GLU A 16 -12.70 -1.08 -38.47
C GLU A 16 -12.48 -0.26 -37.19
N ILE A 17 -13.41 0.68 -36.93
CA ILE A 17 -13.62 1.21 -35.58
C ILE A 17 -14.40 0.16 -34.80
N CYS A 18 -13.67 -0.78 -34.21
CA CYS A 18 -14.21 -1.76 -33.27
C CYS A 18 -14.68 -1.07 -31.98
N ILE A 19 -15.87 -0.46 -32.01
CA ILE A 19 -16.68 -0.27 -30.80
C ILE A 19 -17.16 -1.65 -30.37
N ASN A 20 -16.60 -2.16 -29.28
CA ASN A 20 -17.28 -3.12 -28.43
C ASN A 20 -16.93 -2.83 -26.96
N GLY A 21 -17.63 -1.84 -26.41
CA GLY A 21 -17.90 -1.76 -24.98
C GLY A 21 -18.76 -2.97 -24.61
N GLY A 22 -18.11 -4.07 -24.25
CA GLY A 22 -18.74 -5.34 -23.95
C GLY A 22 -18.28 -5.89 -22.60
N ASN A 23 -19.19 -5.80 -21.63
CA ASN A 23 -19.30 -6.65 -20.45
C ASN A 23 -18.35 -6.39 -19.25
N ASP A 24 -18.83 -5.56 -18.32
CA ASP A 24 -18.29 -5.27 -16.98
C ASP A 24 -18.35 -6.47 -16.00
N ALA A 25 -17.95 -7.65 -16.44
CA ALA A 25 -17.79 -8.84 -15.59
C ALA A 25 -16.31 -9.23 -15.36
N GLN A 26 -15.36 -8.54 -16.00
CA GLN A 26 -13.93 -8.89 -15.97
C GLN A 26 -13.04 -7.95 -15.14
N SER A 27 -13.57 -6.84 -14.60
CA SER A 27 -12.77 -5.92 -13.76
C SER A 27 -12.21 -6.60 -12.50
N SER A 28 -12.94 -7.56 -11.94
CA SER A 28 -12.50 -8.35 -10.78
C SER A 28 -11.33 -9.30 -11.08
N GLN A 29 -11.11 -9.70 -12.34
CA GLN A 29 -10.00 -10.58 -12.70
C GLN A 29 -8.68 -9.84 -12.91
N ARG A 30 -8.71 -8.53 -13.24
CA ARG A 30 -7.51 -7.70 -13.44
C ARG A 30 -6.80 -7.31 -12.14
N HIS A 31 -7.42 -7.57 -10.98
CA HIS A 31 -6.84 -7.31 -9.66
C HIS A 31 -6.43 -8.57 -8.89
N ARG A 32 -6.28 -9.71 -9.57
CA ARG A 32 -5.68 -10.88 -8.92
C ARG A 32 -4.17 -10.64 -8.73
N PRO A 33 -3.63 -10.77 -7.51
CA PRO A 33 -2.19 -10.74 -7.29
C PRO A 33 -1.53 -11.79 -8.19
N ILE A 34 -0.56 -11.37 -9.00
CA ILE A 34 0.21 -12.24 -9.90
C ILE A 34 1.08 -13.23 -9.10
N MET A 35 1.27 -12.97 -7.81
CA MET A 35 2.08 -13.82 -6.94
C MET A 35 1.29 -15.05 -6.50
N SER A 36 1.43 -16.13 -7.26
CA SER A 36 1.14 -17.47 -6.80
C SER A 36 2.16 -17.87 -5.72
N GLY A 37 1.94 -17.43 -4.49
CA GLY A 37 2.41 -18.09 -3.26
C GLY A 37 3.87 -18.56 -3.15
N GLU A 38 4.80 -18.12 -3.98
CA GLU A 38 6.21 -18.24 -3.65
C GLU A 38 6.39 -17.38 -2.40
N GLN A 39 6.68 -18.09 -1.30
CA GLN A 39 6.49 -17.65 0.07
C GLN A 39 7.39 -16.44 0.33
N LEU A 40 6.90 -15.23 0.04
CA LEU A 40 7.58 -13.98 0.32
C LEU A 40 7.91 -13.94 1.82
N ASP A 41 9.20 -13.92 2.13
CA ASP A 41 9.67 -13.65 3.48
C ASP A 41 9.43 -12.17 3.81
N VAL A 42 8.40 -11.93 4.61
CA VAL A 42 7.97 -10.58 4.98
C VAL A 42 9.04 -9.86 5.80
N GLU A 43 9.73 -10.58 6.68
CA GLU A 43 10.75 -10.01 7.56
C GLU A 43 11.98 -9.60 6.75
N ALA A 44 12.50 -10.50 5.90
CA ALA A 44 13.66 -10.21 5.04
C ALA A 44 13.39 -9.02 4.10
N TYR A 45 12.20 -8.97 3.48
CA TYR A 45 11.82 -7.86 2.62
C TYR A 45 11.68 -6.54 3.40
N ALA A 46 11.03 -6.58 4.57
CA ALA A 46 10.80 -5.38 5.37
C ALA A 46 12.10 -4.83 5.99
N ALA A 47 13.11 -5.67 6.24
CA ALA A 47 14.43 -5.26 6.74
C ALA A 47 15.18 -4.30 5.78
N LEU A 48 14.83 -4.29 4.49
CA LEU A 48 15.41 -3.41 3.47
C LEU A 48 14.91 -1.96 3.57
N TYR A 49 13.92 -1.70 4.43
CA TYR A 49 13.28 -0.39 4.57
C TYR A 49 13.22 0.02 6.04
N THR A 50 13.10 1.33 6.28
CA THR A 50 12.90 1.90 7.62
C THR A 50 11.76 2.91 7.61
N GLY A 51 11.21 3.19 8.80
CA GLY A 51 10.26 4.27 9.01
C GLY A 51 9.02 4.18 8.13
N ARG A 52 8.58 5.31 7.55
CA ARG A 52 7.31 5.42 6.82
C ARG A 52 7.21 4.45 5.64
N THR A 53 8.30 4.28 4.88
CA THR A 53 8.31 3.37 3.72
C THR A 53 8.12 1.91 4.15
N LYS A 54 8.80 1.49 5.23
CA LYS A 54 8.63 0.14 5.78
C LYS A 54 7.17 -0.11 6.15
N ILE A 55 6.55 0.83 6.87
CA ILE A 55 5.16 0.72 7.31
C ILE A 55 4.20 0.66 6.11
N THR A 56 4.34 1.55 5.13
CA THR A 56 3.48 1.55 3.93
C THR A 56 3.58 0.24 3.15
N ARG A 57 4.79 -0.31 3.01
CA ARG A 57 5.00 -1.59 2.33
C ARG A 57 4.39 -2.76 3.10
N LEU A 58 4.53 -2.79 4.42
CA LEU A 58 3.92 -3.81 5.28
C LEU A 58 2.39 -3.78 5.22
N ILE A 59 1.78 -2.59 5.26
CA ILE A 59 0.33 -2.43 5.10
C ILE A 59 -0.11 -2.94 3.72
N PHE A 60 0.62 -2.61 2.66
CA PHE A 60 0.33 -3.10 1.32
C PHE A 60 0.39 -4.64 1.24
N ILE A 61 1.43 -5.26 1.80
CA ILE A 61 1.55 -6.72 1.88
C ILE A 61 0.35 -7.31 2.63
N ALA A 62 -0.01 -6.75 3.79
CA ALA A 62 -1.15 -7.21 4.58
C ALA A 62 -2.49 -7.16 3.81
N GLU A 63 -2.65 -6.22 2.89
CA GLU A 63 -3.87 -6.06 2.08
C GLU A 63 -3.89 -6.94 0.84
N LYS A 64 -2.72 -7.31 0.29
CA LYS A 64 -2.61 -7.94 -1.04
C LYS A 64 -2.12 -9.39 -1.03
N CYS A 65 -1.51 -9.86 0.06
CA CYS A 65 -0.90 -11.20 0.10
C CYS A 65 -1.93 -12.34 0.02
N GLY A 66 -3.16 -12.15 0.47
CA GLY A 66 -4.20 -13.20 0.46
C GLY A 66 -3.94 -14.38 1.40
N VAL A 67 -2.80 -14.41 2.10
CA VAL A 67 -2.38 -15.44 3.04
C VAL A 67 -2.47 -14.89 4.46
N GLN A 68 -3.29 -15.51 5.31
CA GLN A 68 -3.60 -14.98 6.65
C GLN A 68 -2.37 -14.86 7.56
N SER A 69 -1.45 -15.82 7.54
CA SER A 69 -0.23 -15.78 8.36
C SER A 69 0.65 -14.59 7.98
N MET A 70 0.91 -14.39 6.68
CA MET A 70 1.68 -13.25 6.16
C MET A 70 0.98 -11.92 6.44
N GLN A 71 -0.34 -11.87 6.34
CA GLN A 71 -1.11 -10.67 6.71
C GLN A 71 -0.87 -10.29 8.18
N LEU A 72 -1.01 -11.26 9.09
CA LEU A 72 -0.85 -11.01 10.52
C LEU A 72 0.59 -10.66 10.89
N GLU A 73 1.57 -11.32 10.27
CA GLU A 73 2.99 -11.00 10.42
C GLU A 73 3.30 -9.57 9.96
N ALA A 74 2.82 -9.18 8.78
CA ALA A 74 3.04 -7.83 8.26
C ALA A 74 2.39 -6.76 9.16
N LEU A 75 1.19 -7.02 9.68
CA LEU A 75 0.51 -6.12 10.63
C LEU A 75 1.25 -6.03 11.97
N ARG A 76 1.80 -7.15 12.47
CA ARG A 76 2.63 -7.20 13.67
C ARG A 76 3.86 -6.30 13.52
N MET A 77 4.59 -6.48 12.42
CA MET A 77 5.77 -5.66 12.12
C MET A 77 5.42 -4.18 11.91
N ALA A 78 4.27 -3.88 11.30
CA ALA A 78 3.82 -2.51 11.09
C ALA A 78 3.51 -1.82 12.43
N TYR A 79 2.84 -2.51 13.35
CA TYR A 79 2.58 -2.04 14.71
C TYR A 79 3.89 -1.69 15.43
N ASP A 80 4.86 -2.60 15.41
CA ASP A 80 6.15 -2.43 16.07
C ASP A 80 6.96 -1.26 15.47
N GLU A 81 6.93 -1.09 14.15
CA GLU A 81 7.63 0.01 13.47
C GLU A 81 6.95 1.37 13.72
N ILE A 82 5.61 1.42 13.77
CA ILE A 82 4.86 2.66 14.08
C ILE A 82 5.19 3.16 15.48
N LYS A 83 5.31 2.25 16.46
CA LYS A 83 5.62 2.62 17.85
C LYS A 83 7.02 3.21 18.05
N LYS A 84 7.93 3.05 17.07
CA LYS A 84 9.22 3.76 17.05
C LYS A 84 9.09 5.22 16.60
N GLY A 85 7.99 5.57 15.95
CA GLY A 85 7.69 6.92 15.48
C GLY A 85 6.64 7.63 16.32
N GLU A 86 5.99 8.62 15.72
CA GLU A 86 5.06 9.52 16.41
C GLU A 86 3.70 9.64 15.67
N ASN A 87 3.42 8.74 14.73
CA ASN A 87 2.18 8.81 13.95
C ASN A 87 1.05 8.03 14.64
N THR A 88 0.32 8.71 15.52
CA THR A 88 -0.80 8.12 16.29
C THR A 88 -2.00 7.77 15.41
N GLN A 89 -2.21 8.46 14.29
CA GLN A 89 -3.27 8.12 13.35
C GLN A 89 -3.00 6.78 12.65
N LEU A 90 -1.78 6.60 12.13
CA LEU A 90 -1.38 5.37 11.47
C LEU A 90 -1.41 4.17 12.43
N PHE A 91 -1.11 4.41 13.71
CA PHE A 91 -1.27 3.41 14.77
C PHE A 91 -2.72 2.94 14.90
N ARG A 92 -3.68 3.88 14.96
CA ARG A 92 -5.12 3.57 15.00
C ARG A 92 -5.59 2.81 13.76
N ASP A 93 -5.09 3.18 12.58
CA ASP A 93 -5.44 2.53 11.32
C ASP A 93 -4.94 1.07 11.29
N VAL A 94 -3.70 0.81 11.75
CA VAL A 94 -3.16 -0.55 11.86
C VAL A 94 -3.89 -1.37 12.92
N LEU A 95 -4.24 -0.78 14.07
CA LEU A 95 -5.05 -1.45 15.08
C LEU A 95 -6.41 -1.92 14.54
N ALA A 96 -7.09 -1.07 13.77
CA ALA A 96 -8.35 -1.42 13.11
C ALA A 96 -8.17 -2.61 12.15
N LYS A 97 -7.03 -2.67 11.43
CA LYS A 97 -6.69 -3.80 10.55
C LYS A 97 -6.35 -5.07 11.34
N ILE A 98 -5.69 -4.96 12.50
CA ILE A 98 -5.39 -6.11 13.38
C ILE A 98 -6.68 -6.73 13.92
N ALA A 99 -7.65 -5.91 14.33
CA ALA A 99 -8.97 -6.33 14.81
C ALA A 99 -8.89 -7.40 15.92
N GLY A 100 -7.92 -7.27 16.84
CA GLY A 100 -7.70 -8.20 17.96
C GLY A 100 -7.08 -9.55 17.60
N ARG A 101 -6.82 -9.85 16.32
CA ARG A 101 -6.32 -11.15 15.85
C ARG A 101 -4.91 -11.51 16.33
N LEU A 102 -4.14 -10.54 16.82
CA LEU A 102 -2.79 -10.71 17.36
C LEU A 102 -2.73 -10.79 18.90
N GLY A 103 -3.89 -10.83 19.56
CA GLY A 103 -3.98 -10.88 21.02
C GLY A 103 -3.75 -9.52 21.72
N PRO A 104 -3.76 -9.50 23.06
CA PRO A 104 -3.81 -8.28 23.84
C PRO A 104 -2.54 -7.42 23.74
N ASN A 105 -1.39 -8.02 23.47
CA ASN A 105 -0.10 -7.31 23.35
C ASN A 105 -0.04 -6.38 22.12
N TYR A 106 -0.90 -6.62 21.13
CA TYR A 106 -1.03 -5.84 19.90
C TYR A 106 -2.35 -5.06 19.87
N GLY A 107 -2.85 -4.71 21.06
CA GLY A 107 -4.06 -3.92 21.26
C GLY A 107 -3.79 -2.41 21.34
N PRO A 108 -4.87 -1.63 21.59
CA PRO A 108 -4.80 -0.19 21.78
C PRO A 108 -3.84 0.21 22.89
N ASP A 109 -3.14 1.31 22.68
CA ASP A 109 -2.24 1.92 23.67
C ASP A 109 -2.52 3.41 23.77
N ASN A 110 -3.56 3.75 24.54
CA ASN A 110 -4.00 5.14 24.72
C ASN A 110 -2.94 5.96 25.46
N ALA A 111 -2.24 5.36 26.42
CA ALA A 111 -1.19 6.06 27.16
C ALA A 111 -0.03 6.49 26.25
N TRP A 112 0.40 5.60 25.34
CA TRP A 112 1.39 5.96 24.31
C TRP A 112 0.85 7.03 23.37
N ALA A 113 -0.38 6.88 22.86
CA ALA A 113 -0.97 7.84 21.93
C ALA A 113 -1.06 9.25 22.55
N ASP A 114 -1.59 9.37 23.76
CA ASP A 114 -1.70 10.64 24.49
C ASP A 114 -0.33 11.27 24.79
N ALA A 115 0.68 10.44 25.10
CA ALA A 115 2.04 10.91 25.33
C ALA A 115 2.71 11.42 24.06
N VAL A 116 2.48 10.76 22.92
CA VAL A 116 2.97 11.19 21.61
C VAL A 116 2.28 12.47 21.17
N ASP A 117 0.95 12.54 21.25
CA ASP A 117 0.16 13.69 20.82
C ASP A 117 0.54 14.94 21.64
N ARG A 118 0.70 14.82 22.97
CA ARG A 118 1.20 15.94 23.80
C ARG A 118 2.60 16.40 23.40
N ARG A 119 3.53 15.48 23.12
CA ARG A 119 4.89 15.82 22.71
C ARG A 119 4.92 16.49 21.34
N ALA A 120 4.09 16.03 20.41
CA ALA A 120 3.95 16.61 19.08
C ALA A 120 3.44 18.06 19.19
N GLU A 121 2.46 18.32 20.04
CA GLU A 121 1.90 19.65 20.26
C GLU A 121 2.93 20.63 20.85
N LEU A 122 3.63 20.23 21.91
CA LEU A 122 4.69 21.04 22.50
C LEU A 122 5.81 21.36 21.49
N ARG A 123 6.16 20.39 20.64
CA ARG A 123 7.16 20.60 19.58
C ARG A 123 6.64 21.55 18.51
N ARG A 124 5.36 21.45 18.13
CA ARG A 124 4.70 22.35 17.18
C ARG A 124 4.75 23.79 17.68
N GLU A 125 4.30 24.06 18.90
CA GLU A 125 4.34 25.39 19.52
C GLU A 125 5.76 25.97 19.56
N LYS A 126 6.75 25.14 19.94
CA LYS A 126 8.15 25.54 19.96
C LYS A 126 8.64 25.95 18.57
N LEU A 127 8.40 25.11 17.55
CA LEU A 127 8.83 25.38 16.18
C LEU A 127 8.14 26.60 15.58
N GLU A 128 6.87 26.86 15.94
CA GLU A 128 6.16 28.07 15.53
C GLU A 128 6.76 29.34 16.15
N ASN A 129 7.11 29.30 17.43
CA ASN A 129 7.79 30.41 18.10
C ASN A 129 9.16 30.69 17.48
N GLU A 130 9.95 29.64 17.23
CA GLU A 130 11.25 29.75 16.55
C GLU A 130 11.10 30.31 15.14
N LEU A 131 10.16 29.79 14.35
CA LEU A 131 9.89 30.25 12.99
C LEU A 131 9.49 31.74 12.97
N ASN A 132 8.63 32.17 13.89
CA ASN A 132 8.22 33.58 13.97
C ASN A 132 9.40 34.51 14.30
N ALA A 133 10.36 34.07 15.10
CA ALA A 133 11.56 34.84 15.39
C ALA A 133 12.47 35.03 14.16
N TYR A 134 12.50 34.05 13.23
CA TYR A 134 13.27 34.15 11.98
C TYR A 134 12.56 34.92 10.85
N ARG A 135 11.29 35.28 11.03
CA ARG A 135 10.51 36.05 10.03
C ARG A 135 10.63 37.57 10.20
N VAL A 136 11.35 38.02 11.23
CA VAL A 136 11.74 39.43 11.47
C VAL A 136 12.90 39.79 10.56
#